data_AF-A0A9D8RS22-F1
#
_entry.id   AF-A0A9D8RS22-F1
#
_cell.length_a   1.000
_cell.length_b   1.000
_cell.length_c   1.000
_cell.angle_alpha   90.00
_cell.angle_beta   90.00
_cell.angle_gamma   90.00
#
_symmetry.space_group_name_H-M   'P 1'
#
loop_
_entity.id
_entity.type
_entity.pdbx_description
1 polymer ?
#
loop_
_entity_poly.entity_id
_entity_poly.type
_entity_poly.pdbx_seq_one_letter_code
_entity_poly.pdbx_strand_id
1 'polypeptide(L)'
;MLKTFRLFLLMTFMGIFLTLGSIAVSASSTKIPVQMGSQSLDGLLIEEKTYVSLVDFGKAVDKSSTLLSTSGGVHKISARGITVSAQLWNSYIEANGRCFYTETTCRIIDGELYVPLRPLAYIFNVDVKWNDSTRSVTLKDNGGVCKSADEVYWDGAVLWLSRIIYAESRGEPLLGKIAVGDVVMNRVRSPQFPNTIYSVIFDKKYGVQFTPVATGAIYNYPTDECIRAAKMVLEGTTVSTEVLYFMNPRIATSSWISKNREFAFKIGNHSFYK
;
A
#
# COMPACT_ATOMS: atom_id res chain seq x y z
N MET A 1 -61.76 -33.47 -15.16
CA MET A 1 -62.58 -32.27 -14.96
C MET A 1 -61.89 -31.40 -13.92
N LEU A 2 -61.73 -30.11 -14.22
CA LEU A 2 -61.10 -29.01 -13.46
C LEU A 2 -59.58 -28.98 -13.25
N LYS A 3 -58.96 -28.15 -14.11
CA LYS A 3 -57.68 -27.46 -13.96
C LYS A 3 -57.74 -26.49 -12.78
N THR A 4 -56.65 -26.35 -12.02
CA THR A 4 -56.38 -25.14 -11.22
C THR A 4 -55.03 -24.56 -11.66
N PHE A 5 -55.13 -23.46 -12.40
CA PHE A 5 -54.04 -22.57 -12.76
C PHE A 5 -53.58 -21.83 -11.50
N ARG A 6 -52.30 -21.87 -11.16
CA ARG A 6 -51.68 -20.90 -10.24
C ARG A 6 -50.82 -19.94 -11.06
N LEU A 7 -51.39 -18.75 -11.27
CA LEU A 7 -50.76 -17.57 -11.83
C LEU A 7 -49.81 -16.99 -10.76
N PHE A 8 -48.50 -17.10 -10.95
CA PHE A 8 -47.54 -16.32 -10.15
C PHE A 8 -47.08 -15.12 -10.97
N LEU A 9 -47.44 -13.95 -10.47
CA LEU A 9 -47.16 -12.61 -10.96
C LEU A 9 -45.64 -12.37 -10.95
N LEU A 10 -45.04 -12.17 -12.12
CA LEU A 10 -43.65 -11.74 -12.26
C LEU A 10 -43.58 -10.23 -11.94
N MET A 11 -43.19 -9.87 -10.71
CA MET A 11 -42.89 -8.48 -10.36
C MET A 11 -41.53 -8.09 -10.97
N THR A 12 -41.55 -7.42 -12.10
CA THR A 12 -40.37 -6.73 -12.66
C THR A 12 -40.03 -5.52 -11.79
N PHE A 13 -39.01 -5.67 -10.93
CA PHE A 13 -38.37 -4.53 -10.27
C PHE A 13 -37.57 -3.73 -11.30
N MET A 14 -38.15 -2.64 -11.80
CA MET A 14 -37.43 -1.65 -12.59
C MET A 14 -36.59 -0.78 -11.65
N GLY A 15 -35.37 -1.25 -11.34
CA GLY A 15 -34.40 -0.52 -10.54
C GLY A 15 -33.96 0.74 -11.29
N ILE A 16 -34.42 1.90 -10.82
CA ILE A 16 -33.92 3.21 -11.25
C ILE A 16 -32.48 3.31 -10.74
N PHE A 17 -31.52 3.10 -11.63
CA PHE A 17 -30.12 3.44 -11.39
C PHE A 17 -30.02 4.98 -11.35
N LEU A 18 -30.07 5.56 -10.15
CA LEU A 18 -29.54 6.90 -9.94
C LEU A 18 -28.04 6.83 -10.14
N THR A 19 -27.58 7.30 -11.30
CA THR A 19 -26.19 7.62 -11.54
C THR A 19 -25.83 8.79 -10.65
N LEU A 20 -25.34 8.50 -9.43
CA LEU A 20 -24.54 9.45 -8.67
C LEU A 20 -23.33 9.76 -9.54
N GLY A 21 -23.40 10.89 -10.26
CA GLY A 21 -22.28 11.44 -10.98
C GLY A 21 -21.15 11.64 -9.97
N SER A 22 -20.14 10.80 -10.05
CA SER A 22 -18.88 10.99 -9.35
C SER A 22 -18.35 12.36 -9.77
N ILE A 23 -18.39 13.33 -8.87
CA ILE A 23 -17.64 14.57 -9.06
C ILE A 23 -16.18 14.15 -9.00
N ALA A 24 -15.59 13.90 -10.17
CA ALA A 24 -14.16 13.76 -10.31
C ALA A 24 -13.56 15.14 -10.01
N VAL A 25 -13.16 15.36 -8.76
CA VAL A 25 -12.21 16.42 -8.45
C VAL A 25 -10.92 16.02 -9.16
N SER A 26 -10.74 16.56 -10.37
CA SER A 26 -9.47 16.46 -11.07
C SER A 26 -8.46 17.25 -10.26
N ALA A 27 -7.55 16.57 -9.57
CA ALA A 27 -6.40 17.23 -8.98
C ALA A 27 -5.65 17.92 -10.11
N SER A 28 -5.53 19.24 -10.03
CA SER A 28 -4.79 20.02 -11.04
C SER A 28 -3.35 19.53 -11.07
N SER A 29 -2.88 19.09 -12.23
CA SER A 29 -1.50 18.68 -12.44
C SER A 29 -0.72 19.82 -13.08
N THR A 30 0.51 20.03 -12.65
CA THR A 30 1.44 21.00 -13.25
C THR A 30 2.57 20.24 -13.93
N LYS A 31 2.80 20.50 -15.23
CA LYS A 31 3.99 19.95 -15.91
C LYS A 31 5.26 20.53 -15.30
N ILE A 32 6.20 19.66 -14.98
CA ILE A 32 7.50 20.03 -14.42
C ILE A 32 8.63 19.38 -15.23
N PRO A 33 9.76 20.06 -15.44
CA PRO A 33 10.92 19.43 -16.07
C PRO A 33 11.52 18.35 -15.17
N VAL A 34 11.75 17.16 -15.70
CA VAL A 34 12.53 16.10 -15.04
C VAL A 34 13.70 15.74 -15.95
N GLN A 35 14.93 15.96 -15.48
CA GLN A 35 16.14 15.73 -16.26
C GLN A 35 16.96 14.57 -15.70
N MET A 36 17.42 13.67 -16.56
CA MET A 36 18.36 12.59 -16.22
C MET A 36 19.54 12.58 -17.19
N GLY A 37 20.65 13.19 -16.78
CA GLY A 37 21.76 13.48 -17.68
C GLY A 37 21.31 14.40 -18.82
N SER A 38 21.44 13.94 -20.07
CA SER A 38 20.97 14.65 -21.26
C SER A 38 19.52 14.31 -21.66
N GLN A 39 18.86 13.40 -20.93
CA GLN A 39 17.49 12.98 -21.23
C GLN A 39 16.49 13.86 -20.46
N SER A 40 15.43 14.29 -21.14
CA SER A 40 14.29 14.97 -20.54
C SER A 40 13.11 14.02 -20.46
N LEU A 41 12.43 13.99 -19.32
CA LEU A 41 11.22 13.22 -19.09
C LEU A 41 10.06 14.17 -18.79
N ASP A 42 8.86 13.74 -19.18
CA ASP A 42 7.63 14.43 -18.82
C ASP A 42 7.31 14.16 -17.35
N GLY A 43 7.55 15.18 -16.53
CA GLY A 43 7.23 15.17 -15.11
C GLY A 43 5.94 15.91 -14.80
N LEU A 44 5.26 15.48 -13.74
CA LEU A 44 4.10 16.18 -13.20
C LEU A 44 4.27 16.44 -11.70
N LEU A 45 3.78 17.60 -11.26
CA LEU A 45 3.57 17.90 -9.85
C LEU A 45 2.06 17.82 -9.58
N ILE A 46 1.66 16.91 -8.70
CA ILE A 46 0.27 16.69 -8.28
C ILE A 46 0.28 16.64 -6.75
N GLU A 47 -0.44 17.56 -6.10
CA GLU A 47 -0.51 17.63 -4.63
C GLU A 47 0.89 17.61 -3.98
N GLU A 48 1.80 18.44 -4.51
CA GLU A 48 3.21 18.56 -4.07
C GLU A 48 4.08 17.30 -4.25
N LYS A 49 3.56 16.24 -4.87
CA LYS A 49 4.31 15.03 -5.21
C LYS A 49 4.67 15.01 -6.68
N THR A 50 5.89 14.59 -6.98
CA THR A 50 6.41 14.46 -8.33
C THR A 50 6.07 13.10 -8.93
N TYR A 51 5.60 13.08 -10.17
CA TYR A 51 5.24 11.89 -10.93
C TYR A 51 5.97 11.86 -12.26
N VAL A 52 6.13 10.65 -12.81
CA VAL A 52 6.67 10.38 -14.15
C VAL A 52 5.91 9.21 -14.78
N SER A 53 5.89 9.14 -16.11
CA SER A 53 5.40 7.97 -16.84
C SER A 53 6.26 6.76 -16.50
N LEU A 54 5.61 5.65 -16.09
CA LEU A 54 6.30 4.40 -15.75
C LEU A 54 7.13 3.90 -16.94
N VAL A 55 6.57 3.99 -18.15
CA VAL A 55 7.21 3.50 -19.37
C VAL A 55 8.43 4.35 -19.73
N ASP A 56 8.30 5.66 -19.71
CA ASP A 56 9.40 6.55 -20.11
C ASP A 56 10.53 6.54 -19.08
N PHE A 57 10.21 6.48 -17.79
CA PHE A 57 11.24 6.29 -16.77
C PHE A 57 12.00 4.97 -16.99
N GLY A 58 11.28 3.87 -17.30
CA GLY A 58 11.88 2.59 -17.64
C GLY A 58 12.87 2.68 -18.80
N LYS A 59 12.46 3.32 -19.91
CA LYS A 59 13.34 3.58 -21.07
C LYS A 59 14.55 4.46 -20.73
N ALA A 60 14.36 5.41 -19.82
CA ALA A 60 15.39 6.34 -19.44
C ALA A 60 16.51 5.66 -18.66
N VAL A 61 16.17 4.74 -17.75
CA VAL A 61 17.15 3.94 -16.96
C VAL A 61 17.70 2.73 -17.72
N ASP A 62 16.95 2.24 -18.71
CA ASP A 62 17.32 1.12 -19.57
C ASP A 62 16.70 1.28 -20.95
N LYS A 63 17.52 1.58 -21.96
CA LYS A 63 17.06 1.73 -23.36
C LYS A 63 16.41 0.48 -23.93
N SER A 64 16.69 -0.70 -23.35
CA SER A 64 16.06 -1.97 -23.73
C SER A 64 14.74 -2.24 -22.99
N SER A 65 14.29 -1.30 -22.16
CA SER A 65 13.06 -1.44 -21.39
C SER A 65 11.85 -1.69 -22.29
N THR A 66 11.02 -2.67 -21.92
CA THR A 66 9.84 -3.06 -22.69
C THR A 66 8.58 -3.00 -21.83
N LEU A 67 7.46 -2.58 -22.44
CA LEU A 67 6.13 -2.72 -21.85
C LEU A 67 5.67 -4.17 -22.06
N LEU A 68 5.46 -4.91 -20.97
CA LEU A 68 5.12 -6.34 -21.01
C LEU A 68 3.60 -6.58 -21.11
N SER A 69 2.79 -5.83 -20.36
CA SER A 69 1.34 -5.98 -20.35
C SER A 69 0.64 -4.79 -19.72
N THR A 70 -0.61 -4.55 -20.14
CA THR A 70 -1.57 -3.62 -19.52
C THR A 70 -2.91 -4.32 -19.21
N SER A 71 -2.91 -5.63 -18.98
CA SER A 71 -4.13 -6.40 -18.71
C SER A 71 -4.65 -6.16 -17.28
N GLY A 72 -5.98 -6.10 -17.13
CA GLY A 72 -6.61 -5.89 -15.84
C GLY A 72 -6.27 -4.54 -15.17
N GLY A 73 -5.76 -3.56 -15.92
CA GLY A 73 -5.32 -2.25 -15.42
C GLY A 73 -3.94 -2.24 -14.77
N VAL A 74 -3.21 -3.35 -14.79
CA VAL A 74 -1.83 -3.44 -14.27
C VAL A 74 -0.85 -3.18 -15.40
N HIS A 75 -0.05 -2.12 -15.28
CA HIS A 75 1.03 -1.80 -16.21
C HIS A 75 2.32 -2.44 -15.71
N LYS A 76 3.01 -3.18 -16.60
CA LYS A 76 4.27 -3.85 -16.27
C LYS A 76 5.37 -3.47 -17.26
N ILE A 77 6.54 -3.10 -16.76
CA ILE A 77 7.74 -2.92 -17.56
C ILE A 77 8.81 -3.94 -17.17
N SER A 78 9.63 -4.34 -18.13
CA SER A 78 10.91 -5.01 -17.87
C SER A 78 12.02 -3.99 -18.08
N ALA A 79 12.86 -3.77 -17.07
CA ALA A 79 14.04 -2.91 -17.16
C ALA A 79 15.13 -3.44 -16.22
N ARG A 80 16.38 -3.43 -16.68
CA ARG A 80 17.56 -3.94 -15.94
C ARG A 80 17.39 -5.35 -15.40
N GLY A 81 16.66 -6.20 -16.12
CA GLY A 81 16.42 -7.59 -15.76
C GLY A 81 15.37 -7.81 -14.67
N ILE A 82 14.68 -6.77 -14.19
CA ILE A 82 13.56 -6.90 -13.25
C ILE A 82 12.23 -6.49 -13.89
N THR A 83 11.13 -7.04 -13.39
CA THR A 83 9.79 -6.56 -13.70
C THR A 83 9.34 -5.56 -12.64
N VAL A 84 8.83 -4.41 -13.08
CA VAL A 84 8.19 -3.40 -12.24
C VAL A 84 6.72 -3.28 -12.65
N SER A 85 5.81 -3.28 -11.68
CA SER A 85 4.39 -3.16 -11.93
C SER A 85 3.71 -2.14 -11.04
N ALA A 86 2.77 -1.39 -11.63
CA ALA A 86 1.91 -0.45 -10.94
C ALA A 86 0.53 -0.42 -11.62
N GLN A 87 -0.46 0.14 -10.95
CA GLN A 87 -1.84 0.15 -11.42
C GLN A 87 -2.54 1.44 -11.01
N LEU A 88 -3.43 1.92 -11.88
CA LEU A 88 -4.28 3.08 -11.61
C LEU A 88 -5.00 2.95 -10.26
N TRP A 89 -5.05 4.03 -9.49
CA TRP A 89 -5.64 4.13 -8.14
C TRP A 89 -4.93 3.35 -7.03
N ASN A 90 -3.93 2.52 -7.33
CA ASN A 90 -3.11 1.91 -6.28
C ASN A 90 -2.05 2.90 -5.79
N SER A 91 -1.76 2.84 -4.49
CA SER A 91 -0.72 3.64 -3.82
C SER A 91 0.53 2.81 -3.54
N TYR A 92 0.93 1.99 -4.51
CA TYR A 92 2.15 1.19 -4.41
C TYR A 92 2.72 0.81 -5.78
N ILE A 93 4.02 0.48 -5.79
CA ILE A 93 4.74 -0.11 -6.93
C ILE A 93 5.32 -1.45 -6.46
N GLU A 94 5.19 -2.50 -7.26
CA GLU A 94 5.79 -3.81 -6.99
C GLU A 94 7.00 -4.02 -7.91
N ALA A 95 8.13 -4.46 -7.32
CA ALA A 95 9.35 -4.76 -8.06
C ALA A 95 10.17 -5.80 -7.31
N ASN A 96 10.74 -6.75 -8.03
CA ASN A 96 11.65 -7.77 -7.49
C ASN A 96 11.10 -8.53 -6.24
N GLY A 97 9.80 -8.83 -6.25
CA GLY A 97 9.09 -9.50 -5.14
C GLY A 97 8.73 -8.60 -3.96
N ARG A 98 9.14 -7.32 -3.97
CA ARG A 98 8.92 -6.31 -2.93
C ARG A 98 7.76 -5.37 -3.29
N CYS A 99 7.24 -4.64 -2.30
CA CYS A 99 6.11 -3.73 -2.47
C CYS A 99 6.38 -2.38 -1.80
N PHE A 100 6.47 -1.33 -2.62
CA PHE A 100 6.87 0.01 -2.20
C PHE A 100 5.65 0.91 -2.13
N TYR A 101 5.28 1.35 -0.92
CA TYR A 101 4.19 2.29 -0.71
C TYR A 101 4.55 3.65 -1.32
N THR A 102 3.59 4.27 -2.00
CA THR A 102 3.83 5.53 -2.71
C THR A 102 3.17 6.75 -2.06
N GLU A 103 2.46 6.57 -0.94
CA GLU A 103 1.66 7.57 -0.21
C GLU A 103 0.46 8.10 -0.99
N THR A 104 0.66 8.44 -2.25
CA THR A 104 -0.36 8.88 -3.20
C THR A 104 -0.61 7.80 -4.24
N THR A 105 -1.71 7.92 -4.97
CA THR A 105 -2.17 6.90 -5.91
C THR A 105 -1.68 7.16 -7.33
N CYS A 106 -1.39 6.09 -8.08
CA CYS A 106 -1.01 6.20 -9.49
C CYS A 106 -2.16 6.79 -10.33
N ARG A 107 -1.81 7.45 -11.45
CA ARG A 107 -2.73 8.22 -12.30
C ARG A 107 -2.59 7.81 -13.75
N ILE A 108 -3.69 7.81 -14.50
CA ILE A 108 -3.64 7.74 -15.96
C ILE A 108 -3.84 9.16 -16.49
N ILE A 109 -2.89 9.62 -17.31
CA ILE A 109 -2.89 10.96 -17.93
C ILE A 109 -2.54 10.75 -19.39
N ASP A 110 -3.44 11.21 -20.27
CA ASP A 110 -3.32 11.04 -21.73
C ASP A 110 -3.08 9.58 -22.17
N GLY A 111 -3.66 8.62 -21.43
CA GLY A 111 -3.54 7.18 -21.71
C GLY A 111 -2.30 6.49 -21.12
N GLU A 112 -1.40 7.23 -20.47
CA GLU A 112 -0.20 6.68 -19.85
C GLU A 112 -0.30 6.60 -18.32
N LEU A 113 0.31 5.57 -17.73
CA LEU A 113 0.37 5.43 -16.27
C LEU A 113 1.52 6.26 -15.68
N TYR A 114 1.16 7.29 -14.95
CA TYR A 114 2.03 8.09 -14.12
C TYR A 114 2.07 7.54 -12.69
N VAL A 115 3.29 7.38 -12.17
CA VAL A 115 3.55 6.87 -10.82
C VAL A 115 4.39 7.86 -10.01
N PRO A 116 4.28 7.86 -8.67
CA PRO A 116 5.14 8.69 -7.83
C PRO A 116 6.63 8.40 -8.08
N LEU A 117 7.39 9.45 -8.36
CA LEU A 117 8.76 9.37 -8.87
C LEU A 117 9.73 8.77 -7.86
N ARG A 118 9.64 9.14 -6.57
CA ARG A 118 10.65 8.74 -5.57
C ARG A 118 10.69 7.23 -5.32
N PRO A 119 9.56 6.52 -5.11
CA PRO A 119 9.58 5.05 -5.00
C PRO A 119 10.12 4.37 -6.25
N LEU A 120 9.73 4.85 -7.44
CA LEU A 120 10.24 4.30 -8.71
C LEU A 120 11.76 4.52 -8.85
N ALA A 121 12.24 5.72 -8.52
CA ALA A 121 13.66 6.04 -8.56
C ALA A 121 14.47 5.19 -7.58
N TYR A 122 13.95 4.96 -6.36
CA TYR A 122 14.56 4.05 -5.40
C TYR A 122 14.70 2.62 -5.95
N ILE A 123 13.68 2.10 -6.63
CA ILE A 123 13.70 0.76 -7.25
C ILE A 123 14.87 0.61 -8.24
N PHE A 124 15.26 1.68 -8.93
CA PHE A 124 16.33 1.68 -9.92
C PHE A 124 17.63 2.34 -9.45
N ASN A 125 17.78 2.59 -8.14
CA ASN A 125 18.94 3.25 -7.54
C ASN A 125 19.27 4.61 -8.20
N VAL A 126 18.23 5.41 -8.44
CA VAL A 126 18.30 6.76 -9.01
C VAL A 126 18.11 7.80 -7.91
N ASP A 127 19.07 8.72 -7.75
CA ASP A 127 18.94 9.84 -6.81
C ASP A 127 18.00 10.90 -7.39
N VAL A 128 17.14 11.47 -6.52
CA VAL A 128 16.14 12.47 -6.90
C VAL A 128 16.38 13.80 -6.17
N LYS A 129 16.75 14.84 -6.92
CA LYS A 129 16.93 16.20 -6.40
C LYS A 129 15.82 17.13 -6.90
N TRP A 130 15.07 17.74 -5.98
CA TRP A 130 14.10 18.80 -6.28
C TRP A 130 14.80 20.16 -6.29
N ASN A 131 14.44 21.03 -7.23
CA ASN A 131 14.79 22.43 -7.24
C ASN A 131 13.52 23.28 -7.11
N ASP A 132 13.40 23.98 -6.00
CA ASP A 132 12.21 24.77 -5.69
C ASP A 132 12.09 26.03 -6.57
N SER A 133 13.20 26.71 -6.83
CA SER A 133 13.23 27.94 -7.63
C SER A 133 12.81 27.72 -9.08
N THR A 134 13.21 26.58 -9.66
CA THR A 134 12.88 26.24 -11.06
C THR A 134 11.73 25.25 -11.18
N ARG A 135 11.15 24.81 -10.05
CA ARG A 135 10.14 23.75 -9.95
C ARG A 135 10.46 22.54 -10.83
N SER A 136 11.69 22.04 -10.73
CA SER A 136 12.19 20.95 -11.58
C SER A 136 12.86 19.85 -10.77
N VAL A 137 13.00 18.68 -11.39
CA VAL A 137 13.73 17.55 -10.81
C VAL A 137 14.98 17.24 -11.62
N THR A 138 16.08 16.98 -10.91
CA THR A 138 17.27 16.35 -11.49
C THR A 138 17.41 14.95 -10.93
N LEU A 139 17.58 13.99 -11.84
CA LEU A 139 17.82 12.59 -11.58
C LEU A 139 19.28 12.24 -11.84
N LYS A 140 19.88 11.48 -10.93
CA LYS A 140 21.20 10.89 -11.13
C LYS A 140 21.08 9.38 -11.03
N ASP A 141 21.19 8.72 -12.17
CA ASP A 141 21.17 7.28 -12.25
C ASP A 141 22.51 6.70 -11.81
N ASN A 142 22.52 5.97 -10.69
CA ASN A 142 23.72 5.32 -10.17
C ASN A 142 23.89 3.89 -10.69
N GLY A 143 23.00 3.42 -11.57
CA GLY A 143 22.98 2.04 -12.03
C GLY A 143 22.41 1.05 -11.00
N GLY A 144 22.03 -0.14 -11.46
CA GLY A 144 21.51 -1.20 -10.60
C GLY A 144 20.00 -1.11 -10.35
N VAL A 145 19.54 -1.95 -9.42
CA VAL A 145 18.14 -2.16 -9.04
C VAL A 145 18.03 -2.51 -7.56
N CYS A 146 16.82 -2.43 -7.01
CA CYS A 146 16.55 -2.88 -5.66
C CYS A 146 16.80 -4.39 -5.50
N LYS A 147 17.34 -4.78 -4.33
CA LYS A 147 17.51 -6.19 -3.95
C LYS A 147 16.19 -6.97 -4.02
N SER A 148 16.28 -8.27 -4.22
CA SER A 148 15.11 -9.15 -4.24
C SER A 148 14.47 -9.28 -2.85
N ALA A 149 13.20 -9.66 -2.82
CA ALA A 149 12.50 -9.95 -1.56
C ALA A 149 13.23 -11.01 -0.71
N ASP A 150 13.80 -12.03 -1.34
CA ASP A 150 14.49 -13.13 -0.64
C ASP A 150 15.80 -12.67 0.03
N GLU A 151 16.41 -11.59 -0.46
CA GLU A 151 17.60 -10.97 0.16
C GLU A 151 17.27 -9.97 1.27
N VAL A 152 16.03 -9.47 1.32
CA VAL A 152 15.63 -8.35 2.21
C VAL A 152 14.75 -8.84 3.35
N TYR A 153 13.77 -9.69 3.06
CA TYR A 153 12.85 -10.22 4.05
C TYR A 153 13.44 -11.47 4.69
N TRP A 154 13.43 -11.52 6.02
CA TRP A 154 13.86 -12.70 6.76
C TRP A 154 12.73 -13.73 6.89
N ASP A 155 13.11 -14.96 7.24
CA ASP A 155 12.18 -16.08 7.29
C ASP A 155 10.98 -15.81 8.21
N GLY A 156 9.78 -16.15 7.73
CA GLY A 156 8.53 -15.95 8.42
C GLY A 156 8.06 -14.49 8.58
N ALA A 157 8.85 -13.46 8.21
CA ALA A 157 8.49 -12.06 8.42
C ALA A 157 7.18 -11.68 7.70
N VAL A 158 7.16 -11.89 6.38
CA VAL A 158 5.98 -11.61 5.54
C VAL A 158 4.81 -12.51 5.96
N LEU A 159 5.07 -13.78 6.29
CA LEU A 159 4.04 -14.74 6.69
C LEU A 159 3.30 -14.28 7.96
N TRP A 160 4.03 -14.03 9.05
CA TRP A 160 3.41 -13.72 10.33
C TRP A 160 2.82 -12.31 10.34
N LEU A 161 3.50 -11.35 9.71
CA LEU A 161 3.01 -9.98 9.64
C LEU A 161 1.75 -9.88 8.78
N SER A 162 1.68 -10.56 7.63
CA SER A 162 0.48 -10.54 6.79
C SER A 162 -0.70 -11.25 7.45
N ARG A 163 -0.46 -12.34 8.20
CA ARG A 163 -1.50 -13.05 8.96
C ARG A 163 -2.11 -12.19 10.06
N ILE A 164 -1.30 -11.50 10.86
CA ILE A 164 -1.84 -10.63 11.91
C ILE A 164 -2.56 -9.42 11.31
N ILE A 165 -1.99 -8.80 10.26
CA ILE A 165 -2.67 -7.72 9.53
C ILE A 165 -4.03 -8.21 9.02
N TYR A 166 -4.09 -9.39 8.39
CA TYR A 166 -5.35 -9.94 7.90
C TYR A 166 -6.37 -10.15 9.03
N ALA A 167 -5.96 -10.80 10.11
CA ALA A 167 -6.86 -11.14 11.20
C ALA A 167 -7.43 -9.92 11.92
N GLU A 168 -6.64 -8.84 12.02
CA GLU A 168 -7.03 -7.63 12.74
C GLU A 168 -7.70 -6.59 11.81
N SER A 169 -7.37 -6.56 10.52
CA SER A 169 -7.71 -5.42 9.65
C SER A 169 -8.26 -5.77 8.25
N ARG A 170 -8.78 -6.99 8.04
CA ARG A 170 -9.33 -7.44 6.75
C ARG A 170 -10.28 -6.43 6.09
N GLY A 171 -11.16 -5.78 6.86
CA GLY A 171 -12.15 -4.81 6.38
C GLY A 171 -11.69 -3.35 6.38
N GLU A 172 -10.45 -3.06 6.75
CA GLU A 172 -9.92 -1.71 6.86
C GLU A 172 -9.35 -1.21 5.52
N PRO A 173 -9.23 0.11 5.30
CA PRO A 173 -8.48 0.64 4.16
C PRO A 173 -6.99 0.22 4.23
N LEU A 174 -6.28 0.23 3.10
CA LEU A 174 -4.86 -0.15 3.03
C LEU A 174 -3.99 0.54 4.09
N LEU A 175 -4.19 1.85 4.33
CA LEU A 175 -3.47 2.59 5.37
C LEU A 175 -3.73 2.05 6.78
N GLY A 176 -4.95 1.55 7.05
CA GLY A 176 -5.29 0.90 8.32
C GLY A 176 -4.61 -0.46 8.48
N LYS A 177 -4.46 -1.20 7.37
CA LYS A 177 -3.70 -2.46 7.33
C LYS A 177 -2.21 -2.22 7.62
N ILE A 178 -1.63 -1.19 7.00
CA ILE A 178 -0.25 -0.74 7.27
C ILE A 178 -0.10 -0.33 8.73
N ALA A 179 -1.02 0.47 9.27
CA ALA A 179 -0.97 0.94 10.66
C ALA A 179 -1.02 -0.20 11.70
N VAL A 180 -1.75 -1.28 11.44
CA VAL A 180 -1.71 -2.48 12.30
C VAL A 180 -0.34 -3.16 12.24
N GLY A 181 0.24 -3.30 11.04
CA GLY A 181 1.60 -3.80 10.89
C GLY A 181 2.65 -2.92 11.57
N ASP A 182 2.48 -1.60 11.51
CA ASP A 182 3.34 -0.64 12.21
C ASP A 182 3.34 -0.85 13.71
N VAL A 183 2.17 -1.07 14.33
CA VAL A 183 2.11 -1.36 15.78
C VAL A 183 2.94 -2.60 16.11
N VAL A 184 2.89 -3.64 15.29
CA VAL A 184 3.73 -4.84 15.48
C VAL A 184 5.22 -4.49 15.38
N MET A 185 5.62 -3.73 14.35
CA MET A 185 7.03 -3.35 14.16
C MET A 185 7.53 -2.33 15.20
N ASN A 186 6.68 -1.44 15.69
CA ASN A 186 6.99 -0.51 16.77
C ASN A 186 7.21 -1.27 18.09
N ARG A 187 6.39 -2.30 18.35
CA ARG A 187 6.61 -3.22 19.48
C ARG A 187 7.94 -3.96 19.33
N VAL A 188 8.26 -4.51 18.14
CA VAL A 188 9.56 -5.16 17.89
C VAL A 188 10.75 -4.24 18.20
N ARG A 189 10.62 -2.93 17.93
CA ARG A 189 11.67 -1.93 18.18
C ARG A 189 11.67 -1.40 19.62
N SER A 190 10.61 -1.62 20.38
CA SER A 190 10.44 -1.08 21.73
C SER A 190 11.02 -2.03 22.77
N PRO A 191 11.81 -1.53 23.75
CA PRO A 191 12.34 -2.36 24.83
C PRO A 191 11.25 -2.91 25.77
N GLN A 192 10.00 -2.44 25.64
CA GLN A 192 8.88 -2.91 26.46
C GLN A 192 8.31 -4.25 25.98
N PHE A 193 8.61 -4.67 24.75
CA PHE A 193 8.04 -5.84 24.08
C PHE A 193 9.15 -6.79 23.58
N PRO A 194 8.79 -8.03 23.20
CA PRO A 194 9.72 -8.91 22.52
C PRO A 194 10.26 -8.31 21.21
N ASN A 195 11.43 -8.76 20.79
CA ASN A 195 12.18 -8.17 19.66
C ASN A 195 12.06 -8.95 18.34
N THR A 196 11.02 -9.79 18.18
CA THR A 196 10.72 -10.47 16.92
C THR A 196 9.23 -10.39 16.59
N ILE A 197 8.87 -10.38 15.30
CA ILE A 197 7.48 -10.34 14.85
C ILE A 197 6.66 -11.47 15.49
N TYR A 198 7.20 -12.69 15.45
CA TYR A 198 6.54 -13.86 16.04
C TYR A 198 6.35 -13.69 17.54
N SER A 199 7.39 -13.33 18.28
CA SER A 199 7.30 -13.18 19.72
C SER A 199 6.35 -12.05 20.13
N VAL A 200 6.25 -10.96 19.36
CA VAL A 200 5.26 -9.88 19.60
C VAL A 200 3.84 -10.37 19.39
N ILE A 201 3.57 -11.10 18.30
CA ILE A 201 2.23 -11.62 17.99
C ILE A 201 1.78 -12.62 19.06
N PHE A 202 2.67 -13.50 19.50
CA PHE A 202 2.37 -14.59 20.43
C PHE A 202 2.69 -14.27 21.90
N ASP A 203 2.99 -13.01 22.22
CA ASP A 203 3.29 -12.62 23.60
C ASP A 203 2.08 -12.88 24.52
N LYS A 204 2.38 -13.38 25.72
CA LYS A 204 1.42 -13.72 26.78
C LYS A 204 1.77 -13.10 28.12
N LYS A 205 2.83 -12.27 28.21
CA LYS A 205 3.36 -11.72 29.47
C LYS A 205 2.28 -11.05 30.33
N TYR A 206 1.37 -10.31 29.71
CA TYR A 206 0.25 -9.63 30.37
C TYR A 206 -1.12 -10.10 29.85
N GLY A 207 -1.18 -11.35 29.37
CA GLY A 207 -2.32 -11.90 28.65
C GLY A 207 -2.12 -11.92 27.14
N VAL A 208 -3.11 -12.45 26.42
CA VAL A 208 -3.10 -12.58 24.96
C VAL A 208 -3.09 -11.19 24.32
N GLN A 209 -2.00 -10.85 23.61
CA GLN A 209 -1.87 -9.55 22.96
C GLN A 209 -2.82 -9.36 21.77
N PHE A 210 -3.07 -10.44 21.03
CA PHE A 210 -3.92 -10.45 19.85
C PHE A 210 -4.92 -11.59 19.92
N THR A 211 -6.22 -11.26 19.99
CA THR A 211 -7.32 -12.24 20.09
C THR A 211 -7.25 -13.36 19.04
N PRO A 212 -6.88 -13.11 17.76
CA PRO A 212 -6.74 -14.15 16.74
C PRO A 212 -5.77 -15.29 17.09
N VAL A 213 -4.81 -15.07 17.99
CA VAL A 213 -3.90 -16.11 18.47
C VAL A 213 -4.64 -17.12 19.32
N ALA A 214 -5.55 -16.67 20.19
CA ALA A 214 -6.34 -17.54 21.06
C ALA A 214 -7.46 -18.26 20.30
N THR A 215 -8.05 -17.62 19.28
CA THR A 215 -9.15 -18.21 18.50
C THR A 215 -8.68 -19.10 17.35
N GLY A 216 -7.37 -19.13 17.05
CA GLY A 216 -6.81 -19.84 15.91
C GLY A 216 -6.96 -19.10 14.57
N ALA A 217 -7.67 -17.97 14.53
CA ALA A 217 -7.86 -17.17 13.32
C ALA A 217 -6.53 -16.63 12.74
N ILE A 218 -5.46 -16.57 13.54
CA ILE A 218 -4.12 -16.19 13.10
C ILE A 218 -3.57 -17.11 11.99
N TYR A 219 -4.07 -18.34 11.84
CA TYR A 219 -3.59 -19.30 10.84
C TYR A 219 -4.31 -19.20 9.49
N ASN A 220 -5.32 -18.33 9.37
CA ASN A 220 -6.03 -18.12 8.11
C ASN A 220 -5.09 -17.61 7.00
N TYR A 221 -5.45 -17.90 5.75
CA TYR A 221 -4.71 -17.41 4.59
C TYR A 221 -4.96 -15.90 4.40
N PRO A 222 -3.91 -15.06 4.46
CA PRO A 222 -4.07 -13.63 4.24
C PRO A 222 -4.41 -13.32 2.78
N THR A 223 -5.10 -12.21 2.54
CA THR A 223 -5.33 -11.72 1.17
C THR A 223 -4.05 -11.12 0.59
N ASP A 224 -3.96 -11.04 -0.74
CA ASP A 224 -2.82 -10.40 -1.42
C ASP A 224 -2.60 -8.95 -0.96
N GLU A 225 -3.68 -8.22 -0.67
CA GLU A 225 -3.59 -6.87 -0.11
C GLU A 225 -2.92 -6.84 1.27
N CYS A 226 -3.20 -7.82 2.14
CA CYS A 226 -2.54 -7.93 3.44
C CYS A 226 -1.07 -8.36 3.31
N ILE A 227 -0.75 -9.20 2.32
CA ILE A 227 0.63 -9.56 1.98
C ILE A 227 1.40 -8.32 1.50
N ARG A 228 0.80 -7.51 0.62
CA ARG A 228 1.38 -6.24 0.16
C ARG A 228 1.56 -5.25 1.31
N ALA A 229 0.57 -5.09 2.18
CA ALA A 229 0.67 -4.24 3.36
C ALA A 229 1.82 -4.68 4.29
N ALA A 230 1.97 -5.99 4.54
CA ALA A 230 3.09 -6.52 5.31
C ALA A 230 4.44 -6.19 4.67
N LYS A 231 4.57 -6.37 3.35
CA LYS A 231 5.77 -6.00 2.60
C LYS A 231 6.08 -4.50 2.74
N MET A 232 5.09 -3.63 2.55
CA MET A 232 5.26 -2.17 2.71
C MET A 232 5.76 -1.79 4.11
N VAL A 233 5.24 -2.43 5.16
CA VAL A 233 5.69 -2.21 6.54
C VAL A 233 7.14 -2.70 6.73
N LEU A 234 7.52 -3.83 6.12
CA LEU A 234 8.89 -4.33 6.13
C LEU A 234 9.85 -3.45 5.31
N GLU A 235 9.35 -2.74 4.29
CA GLU A 235 10.09 -1.68 3.58
C GLU A 235 10.29 -0.41 4.42
N GLY A 236 9.70 -0.35 5.63
CA GLY A 236 9.81 0.79 6.53
C GLY A 236 8.72 1.85 6.35
N THR A 237 7.67 1.57 5.56
CA THR A 237 6.48 2.42 5.53
C THR A 237 5.92 2.52 6.95
N THR A 238 5.70 3.75 7.43
CA THR A 238 5.14 3.98 8.76
C THR A 238 4.12 5.11 8.74
N VAL A 239 3.01 4.90 9.44
CA VAL A 239 1.98 5.90 9.76
C VAL A 239 2.39 6.69 10.99
N SER A 240 2.95 6.01 11.99
CA SER A 240 3.49 6.62 13.20
C SER A 240 4.41 5.62 13.92
N THR A 241 5.57 6.11 14.37
CA THR A 241 6.54 5.33 15.14
C THR A 241 6.23 5.28 16.64
N GLU A 242 5.26 6.06 17.10
CA GLU A 242 4.93 6.19 18.53
C GLU A 242 3.79 5.27 18.97
N VAL A 243 3.01 4.74 18.02
CA VAL A 243 1.82 3.93 18.35
C VAL A 243 2.22 2.49 18.70
N LEU A 244 1.77 2.04 19.87
CA LEU A 244 2.02 0.70 20.41
C LEU A 244 0.73 -0.08 20.64
N TYR A 245 -0.43 0.55 20.49
CA TYR A 245 -1.73 -0.07 20.75
C TYR A 245 -2.76 0.38 19.71
N PHE A 246 -3.73 -0.48 19.44
CA PHE A 246 -4.94 -0.12 18.71
C PHE A 246 -6.14 -0.89 19.27
N MET A 247 -7.33 -0.37 19.01
CA MET A 247 -8.59 -1.05 19.29
C MET A 247 -9.68 -0.57 18.34
N ASN A 248 -10.66 -1.42 18.08
CA ASN A 248 -11.92 -0.99 17.48
C ASN A 248 -12.88 -0.60 18.62
N PRO A 249 -13.10 0.71 18.88
CA PRO A 249 -13.87 1.15 20.04
C PRO A 249 -15.34 0.73 20.00
N ARG A 250 -15.87 0.28 18.85
CA ARG A 250 -17.25 -0.19 18.73
C ARG A 250 -17.46 -1.61 19.22
N ILE A 251 -16.42 -2.45 19.22
CA ILE A 251 -16.51 -3.87 19.58
C ILE A 251 -15.57 -4.27 20.71
N ALA A 252 -14.68 -3.37 21.15
CA ALA A 252 -13.76 -3.65 22.22
C ALA A 252 -14.51 -3.94 23.53
N THR A 253 -14.23 -5.11 24.12
CA THR A 253 -14.79 -5.53 25.40
C THR A 253 -14.00 -5.01 26.60
N SER A 254 -12.75 -4.57 26.37
CA SER A 254 -11.89 -3.93 27.37
C SER A 254 -11.76 -2.44 27.12
N SER A 255 -11.87 -1.65 28.19
CA SER A 255 -11.64 -0.19 28.18
C SER A 255 -10.23 0.19 28.66
N TRP A 256 -9.34 -0.77 28.88
CA TRP A 256 -8.04 -0.48 29.47
C TRP A 256 -7.18 0.43 28.56
N ILE A 257 -7.12 0.15 27.25
CA ILE A 257 -6.33 0.96 26.31
C ILE A 257 -6.83 2.40 26.33
N SER A 258 -8.14 2.62 26.11
CA SER A 258 -8.71 3.96 26.04
C SER A 258 -8.65 4.74 27.36
N LYS A 259 -8.51 4.07 28.50
CA LYS A 259 -8.35 4.72 29.83
C LYS A 259 -6.90 4.97 30.24
N ASN A 260 -5.93 4.24 29.67
CA ASN A 260 -4.55 4.24 30.17
C ASN A 260 -3.49 4.57 29.09
N ARG A 261 -3.91 4.85 27.85
CA ARG A 261 -3.02 5.17 26.73
C ARG A 261 -3.48 6.45 26.04
N GLU A 262 -2.52 7.22 25.52
CA GLU A 262 -2.79 8.49 24.84
C GLU A 262 -3.33 8.22 23.44
N PHE A 263 -4.49 8.79 23.10
CA PHE A 263 -5.04 8.70 21.75
C PHE A 263 -4.13 9.43 20.76
N ALA A 264 -3.74 8.76 19.69
CA ALA A 264 -2.94 9.35 18.63
C ALA A 264 -3.82 9.75 17.42
N PHE A 265 -4.49 8.79 16.80
CA PHE A 265 -5.32 9.01 15.62
C PHE A 265 -6.29 7.84 15.37
N LYS A 266 -7.16 8.01 14.38
CA LYS A 266 -8.12 6.98 13.94
C LYS A 266 -7.97 6.75 12.44
N ILE A 267 -7.89 5.48 12.04
CA ILE A 267 -7.95 5.07 10.63
C ILE A 267 -9.02 3.98 10.51
N GLY A 268 -9.97 4.21 9.61
CA GLY A 268 -11.14 3.34 9.45
C GLY A 268 -11.86 3.12 10.79
N ASN A 269 -11.92 1.87 11.23
CA ASN A 269 -12.59 1.48 12.46
C ASN A 269 -11.66 1.43 13.68
N HIS A 270 -10.34 1.58 13.49
CA HIS A 270 -9.37 1.50 14.58
C HIS A 270 -8.96 2.87 15.11
N SER A 271 -8.93 2.97 16.43
CA SER A 271 -8.25 4.05 17.16
C SER A 271 -6.88 3.54 17.59
N PHE A 272 -5.84 4.33 17.37
CA PHE A 272 -4.45 4.03 17.66
C PHE A 272 -3.95 4.89 18.82
N TYR A 273 -3.07 4.31 19.65
CA TYR A 273 -2.62 4.90 20.91
C TYR A 273 -1.13 4.68 21.14
N LYS A 274 -0.52 5.61 21.89
CA LYS A 274 0.87 5.55 22.37
C LYS A 274 0.95 4.75 23.66
#